data_AF-A0A562PJA4-F1
#
_entry.id   AF-A0A562PJA4-F1
#
_cell.length_a   1.000
_cell.length_b   1.000
_cell.length_c   1.000
_cell.angle_alpha   90.00
_cell.angle_beta   90.00
_cell.angle_gamma   90.00
#
_symmetry.space_group_name_H-M   'P 1'
#
loop_
_entity.id
_entity.type
_entity.pdbx_description
1 polymer ?
#
loop_
_entity_poly.entity_id
_entity_poly.type
_entity_poly.pdbx_seq_one_letter_code
_entity_poly.pdbx_strand_id
1 'polypeptide(L)'
;MTRRFSPVLLLIGLLVVAALLFWGWVMATLHFSYSEGERAGYLQKFSKRGWICKTWEGEILLTSMPGAIPEKFEFSVRDDAIAQQLTAAMGKRVTLSYAQHKGVPSNCFGETEYYVERVQIQ
;
A
#
# COMPACT_ATOMS: atom_id res chain seq x y z
N MET A 1 -26.15 -14.90 -44.26
CA MET A 1 -25.07 -15.51 -43.44
C MET A 1 -25.12 -14.88 -42.05
N THR A 2 -26.08 -15.28 -41.21
CA THR A 2 -26.20 -14.75 -39.85
C THR A 2 -25.18 -15.45 -38.98
N ARG A 3 -24.08 -14.75 -38.66
CA ARG A 3 -23.10 -15.20 -37.65
C ARG A 3 -23.88 -15.38 -36.33
N ARG A 4 -24.28 -16.61 -36.01
CA ARG A 4 -24.76 -16.99 -34.67
C ARG A 4 -23.57 -16.79 -33.74
N PHE A 5 -23.41 -15.59 -33.20
CA PHE A 5 -22.51 -15.36 -32.08
C PHE A 5 -22.99 -16.25 -30.94
N SER A 6 -22.20 -17.28 -30.60
CA SER A 6 -22.51 -18.13 -29.46
C SER A 6 -22.56 -17.25 -28.22
N PRO A 7 -23.60 -17.32 -27.38
CA PRO A 7 -23.69 -16.53 -26.14
C PRO A 7 -22.46 -16.75 -25.24
N VAL A 8 -21.80 -17.90 -25.36
CA VAL A 8 -20.53 -18.22 -24.70
C VAL A 8 -19.39 -17.31 -25.16
N LEU A 9 -19.27 -17.03 -26.47
CA LEU A 9 -18.23 -16.13 -27.01
C LEU A 9 -18.45 -14.68 -26.55
N LEU A 10 -19.72 -14.25 -26.43
CA LEU A 10 -20.05 -12.93 -25.90
C LEU A 10 -19.72 -12.80 -24.40
N LEU A 11 -20.05 -13.83 -23.60
CA LEU A 11 -19.70 -13.87 -22.18
C LEU A 11 -18.18 -13.86 -21.95
N ILE A 12 -17.44 -14.65 -22.73
CA ILE A 12 -15.97 -14.64 -22.67
C ILE A 12 -15.43 -13.25 -23.03
N GLY A 13 -15.95 -12.63 -24.09
CA GLY A 13 -15.57 -11.27 -24.47
C GLY A 13 -15.80 -10.24 -23.35
N LEU A 14 -16.96 -10.32 -22.69
CA LEU A 14 -17.29 -9.45 -21.56
C LEU A 14 -16.36 -9.66 -20.37
N LEU A 15 -16.05 -10.92 -20.02
CA LEU A 15 -15.13 -11.25 -18.94
C LEU A 15 -13.71 -10.73 -19.21
N VAL A 16 -13.24 -10.84 -20.45
CA VAL A 16 -11.94 -10.30 -20.86
C VAL A 16 -11.91 -8.78 -20.74
N VAL A 17 -12.95 -8.09 -21.20
CA VAL A 17 -13.05 -6.62 -21.06
C VAL A 17 -13.07 -6.22 -19.58
N ALA A 18 -13.85 -6.91 -18.74
CA ALA A 18 -13.89 -6.65 -17.30
C ALA A 18 -12.53 -6.86 -16.62
N ALA A 19 -11.81 -7.94 -16.99
CA ALA A 19 -10.47 -8.20 -16.47
C ALA A 19 -9.46 -7.12 -16.90
N LEU A 20 -9.52 -6.64 -18.14
CA LEU A 20 -8.67 -5.57 -18.63
C LEU A 20 -8.96 -4.23 -17.93
N LEU A 21 -10.23 -3.91 -17.70
CA LEU A 21 -10.63 -2.71 -16.94
C LEU A 21 -10.15 -2.79 -15.50
N PHE A 22 -10.32 -3.94 -14.84
CA PHE A 22 -9.83 -4.16 -13.48
C PHE A 22 -8.31 -4.02 -13.40
N TRP A 23 -7.59 -4.63 -14.35
CA TRP A 23 -6.14 -4.50 -14.45
C TRP A 23 -5.70 -3.04 -14.63
N GLY A 24 -6.34 -2.31 -15.55
CA GLY A 24 -6.05 -0.89 -15.79
C GLY A 24 -6.30 -0.03 -14.55
N TRP A 25 -7.37 -0.32 -13.81
CA TRP A 25 -7.69 0.39 -12.56
C TRP A 25 -6.67 0.12 -11.45
N VAL A 26 -6.28 -1.14 -11.24
CA VAL A 26 -5.22 -1.51 -10.29
C VAL A 26 -3.92 -0.77 -10.61
N MET A 27 -3.51 -0.79 -11.88
CA MET A 27 -2.30 -0.09 -12.32
C MET A 27 -2.41 1.42 -12.08
N ALA A 28 -3.53 2.04 -12.44
CA ALA A 28 -3.74 3.47 -12.22
C ALA A 28 -3.64 3.83 -10.72
N THR A 29 -4.36 3.12 -9.85
CA THR A 29 -4.38 3.43 -8.42
C THR A 29 -3.01 3.25 -7.75
N LEU A 30 -2.19 2.29 -8.19
CA LEU A 30 -0.86 2.06 -7.65
C LEU A 30 0.22 3.01 -8.19
N HIS A 31 -0.03 3.71 -9.30
CA HIS A 31 0.92 4.64 -9.91
C HIS A 31 0.58 6.11 -9.66
N PHE A 32 -0.70 6.45 -9.51
CA PHE A 32 -1.12 7.83 -9.24
C PHE A 32 -1.26 8.06 -7.73
N SER A 33 -0.37 8.89 -7.18
CA SER A 33 -0.46 9.38 -5.82
C SER A 33 -1.55 10.47 -5.71
N TYR A 34 -2.43 10.34 -4.72
CA TYR A 34 -3.40 11.37 -4.35
C TYR A 34 -2.72 12.49 -3.55
N SER A 35 -1.78 12.14 -2.68
CA SER A 35 -1.04 13.06 -1.83
C SER A 35 0.34 12.48 -1.53
N GLU A 36 1.34 13.34 -1.48
CA GLU A 36 2.70 12.99 -1.06
C GLU A 36 3.06 13.82 0.17
N GLY A 37 3.83 13.26 1.09
CA GLY A 37 4.24 13.98 2.28
C GLY A 37 5.27 13.24 3.11
N GLU A 38 5.61 13.84 4.25
CA GLU A 38 6.57 13.28 5.20
C GLU A 38 5.97 13.21 6.60
N ARG A 39 6.30 12.14 7.33
CA ARG A 39 5.94 11.97 8.74
C ARG A 39 7.13 11.47 9.52
N ALA A 40 7.39 12.09 10.67
CA ALA A 40 8.48 11.72 11.56
C ALA A 40 7.95 11.19 12.89
N GLY A 41 8.50 10.08 13.36
CA GLY A 41 8.04 9.42 14.57
C GLY A 41 8.97 8.30 15.01
N TYR A 42 8.59 7.61 16.08
CA TYR A 42 9.31 6.42 16.55
C TYR A 42 8.71 5.16 15.94
N LEU A 43 9.53 4.34 15.31
CA LEU A 43 9.10 3.06 14.72
C LEU A 43 8.78 2.06 15.83
N GLN A 44 7.50 1.84 16.09
CA GLN A 44 7.04 0.97 17.17
C GLN A 44 6.79 -0.46 16.69
N LYS A 45 6.24 -0.63 15.48
CA LYS A 45 5.89 -1.93 14.92
C LYS A 45 6.26 -1.97 13.45
N PHE A 46 6.86 -3.08 13.03
CA PHE A 46 7.05 -3.39 11.62
C PHE A 46 7.03 -4.91 11.45
N SER A 47 6.16 -5.41 10.57
CA SER A 47 5.98 -6.85 10.40
C SER A 47 5.51 -7.19 8.99
N LYS A 48 5.99 -8.32 8.45
CA LYS A 48 5.45 -8.92 7.24
C LYS A 48 4.21 -9.75 7.60
N ARG A 49 3.01 -9.26 7.30
CA ARG A 49 1.74 -9.89 7.68
C ARG A 49 0.85 -10.14 6.45
N GLY A 50 -0.13 -11.03 6.62
CA GLY A 50 -1.06 -11.44 5.57
C GLY A 50 -1.16 -12.95 5.42
N TRP A 51 -2.36 -13.44 5.06
CA TRP A 51 -2.66 -14.86 4.93
C TRP A 51 -2.43 -15.39 3.50
N ILE A 52 -2.95 -14.67 2.51
CA ILE A 52 -2.85 -15.02 1.08
C ILE A 52 -1.68 -14.27 0.42
N CYS A 53 -1.62 -12.95 0.61
CA CYS A 53 -0.55 -12.08 0.16
C CYS A 53 0.11 -11.48 1.39
N LYS A 54 1.45 -11.60 1.49
CA LYS A 54 2.20 -11.04 2.61
C LYS A 54 2.77 -9.68 2.24
N THR A 55 2.36 -8.64 2.96
CA THR A 55 2.83 -7.26 2.79
C THR A 55 3.59 -6.80 4.02
N TRP A 56 4.45 -5.80 3.84
CA TRP A 56 5.18 -5.19 4.94
C TRP A 56 4.37 -4.04 5.50
N GLU A 57 4.01 -4.15 6.78
CA GLU A 57 3.14 -3.18 7.45
C GLU A 57 3.84 -2.64 8.69
N GLY A 58 3.82 -1.32 8.83
CA GLY A 58 4.49 -0.58 9.88
C GLY A 58 3.60 0.42 10.58
N GLU A 59 4.02 0.80 11.79
CA GLU A 59 3.40 1.82 12.61
C GLU A 59 4.49 2.69 13.24
N ILE A 60 4.42 4.01 13.02
CA ILE A 60 5.18 4.99 13.81
C ILE A 60 4.25 5.71 14.79
N LEU A 61 4.81 6.07 15.95
CA LEU A 61 4.19 7.01 16.85
C LEU A 61 4.65 8.42 16.50
N LEU A 62 3.73 9.25 16.04
CA LEU A 62 3.93 10.68 15.90
C LEU A 62 4.09 11.24 17.31
N THR A 63 5.14 12.04 17.55
CA THR A 63 5.52 12.51 18.89
C THR A 63 4.28 12.96 19.68
N SER A 64 4.03 12.27 20.79
CA SER A 64 2.99 12.63 21.76
C SER A 64 3.53 13.67 22.71
N MET A 65 2.77 14.74 22.94
CA MET A 65 2.96 15.55 24.14
C MET A 65 2.90 14.64 25.39
N PRO A 66 3.74 14.86 26.42
CA PRO A 66 3.68 14.08 27.65
C PRO A 66 2.26 14.11 28.25
N GLY A 67 1.66 12.93 28.47
CA GLY A 67 0.31 12.80 29.03
C GLY A 67 -0.82 12.65 28.01
N ALA A 68 -0.55 12.78 26.70
CA ALA A 68 -1.52 12.50 25.64
C ALA A 68 -1.28 11.13 24.99
N ILE A 69 -2.34 10.51 24.47
CA ILE A 69 -2.25 9.28 23.68
C ILE A 69 -1.54 9.64 22.36
N PRO A 70 -0.41 8.98 22.02
CA PRO A 70 0.29 9.26 20.75
C PRO A 70 -0.57 8.91 19.55
N GLU A 71 -0.57 9.80 18.55
CA GLU A 71 -1.17 9.50 17.26
C GLU A 71 -0.31 8.47 16.53
N LYS A 72 -0.96 7.40 16.09
CA LYS A 72 -0.34 6.31 15.33
C LYS A 72 -0.46 6.61 13.86
N PHE A 73 0.63 6.47 13.13
CA PHE A 73 0.61 6.45 11.68
C PHE A 73 0.97 5.06 11.18
N GLU A 74 -0.03 4.39 10.62
CA GLU A 74 0.11 3.10 9.96
C GLU A 74 0.46 3.31 8.48
N PHE A 75 1.37 2.49 7.97
CA PHE A 75 1.85 2.56 6.60
C PHE A 75 2.23 1.19 6.06
N SER A 76 2.22 1.07 4.74
CA SER A 76 2.60 -0.12 4.00
C SER A 76 3.89 0.13 3.22
N VAL A 77 4.71 -0.91 3.04
CA VAL A 77 5.97 -0.85 2.28
C VAL A 77 5.92 -1.91 1.19
N ARG A 78 6.16 -1.48 -0.06
CA ARG A 78 6.21 -2.39 -1.23
C ARG A 78 7.62 -2.80 -1.61
N ASP A 79 8.61 -1.96 -1.32
CA ASP A 79 10.02 -2.23 -1.62
C ASP A 79 10.68 -3.00 -0.48
N ASP A 80 11.17 -4.21 -0.77
CA ASP A 80 11.87 -5.06 0.19
C ASP A 80 13.16 -4.40 0.74
N ALA A 81 13.83 -3.53 -0.03
CA ALA A 81 15.03 -2.82 0.42
C ALA A 81 14.70 -1.79 1.51
N ILE A 82 13.59 -1.07 1.36
CA ILE A 82 13.08 -0.14 2.39
C ILE A 82 12.62 -0.93 3.61
N ALA A 83 11.96 -2.07 3.40
CA ALA A 83 11.52 -2.94 4.49
C ALA A 83 12.69 -3.44 5.33
N GLN A 84 13.82 -3.81 4.71
CA GLN A 84 15.02 -4.20 5.45
C GLN A 84 15.60 -3.05 6.27
N GLN A 85 15.66 -1.84 5.71
CA GLN A 85 16.11 -0.64 6.43
C GLN A 85 15.22 -0.35 7.65
N LEU A 86 13.90 -0.43 7.50
CA LEU A 86 12.95 -0.24 8.60
C LEU A 86 13.05 -1.34 9.65
N THR A 87 13.23 -2.59 9.23
CA THR A 87 13.46 -3.71 10.17
C THR A 87 14.70 -3.47 11.02
N ALA A 88 15.78 -2.93 10.44
CA ALA A 88 17.00 -2.56 11.17
C ALA A 88 16.85 -1.27 12.01
N ALA A 89 15.84 -0.44 11.72
CA ALA A 89 15.53 0.81 12.40
C ALA A 89 14.47 0.66 13.51
N MET A 90 14.08 -0.56 13.87
CA MET A 90 13.09 -0.80 14.92
C MET A 90 13.45 -0.12 16.23
N GLY A 91 12.48 0.60 16.83
CA GLY A 91 12.66 1.38 18.05
C GLY A 91 13.38 2.71 17.87
N LYS A 92 13.89 3.03 16.67
CA LYS A 92 14.55 4.30 16.38
C LYS A 92 13.55 5.37 15.91
N ARG A 93 13.99 6.62 15.97
CA ARG A 93 13.28 7.74 15.34
C ARG A 93 13.56 7.72 13.86
N VAL A 94 12.51 7.75 13.05
CA VAL A 94 12.58 7.72 11.59
C VAL A 94 11.72 8.83 11.01
N THR A 95 12.15 9.34 9.85
CA THR A 95 11.33 10.18 8.98
C THR A 95 10.96 9.36 7.75
N LEU A 96 9.67 9.23 7.47
CA LEU A 96 9.11 8.48 6.35
C LEU A 96 8.58 9.46 5.31
N SER A 97 9.06 9.36 4.07
CA SER A 97 8.40 9.99 2.91
C SER A 97 7.42 8.97 2.33
N TYR A 98 6.15 9.37 2.17
CA TYR A 98 5.07 8.49 1.72
C TYR A 98 4.27 9.09 0.57
N ALA A 99 3.71 8.21 -0.25
CA ALA A 99 2.69 8.49 -1.24
C ALA A 99 1.37 7.85 -0.82
N GLN A 100 0.28 8.63 -0.80
CA GLN A 100 -1.06 8.16 -0.52
C GLN A 100 -1.73 7.72 -1.83
N HIS A 101 -2.10 6.45 -1.93
CA HIS A 101 -2.82 5.89 -3.08
C HIS A 101 -4.24 5.50 -2.65
N LYS A 102 -5.25 6.18 -3.21
CA LYS A 102 -6.65 5.96 -2.87
C LYS A 102 -7.31 4.95 -3.81
N GLY A 103 -8.19 4.12 -3.25
CA GLY A 103 -9.00 3.18 -4.03
C GLY A 103 -8.24 1.96 -4.53
N VAL A 104 -7.12 1.60 -3.90
CA VAL A 104 -6.41 0.34 -4.18
C VAL A 104 -7.35 -0.83 -3.85
N PRO A 105 -7.67 -1.70 -4.81
CA PRO A 105 -8.82 -2.60 -4.69
C PRO A 105 -8.60 -3.83 -3.80
N SER A 106 -7.39 -4.06 -3.30
CA SER A 106 -7.07 -5.23 -2.48
C SER A 106 -5.94 -4.99 -1.50
N ASN A 107 -6.05 -5.60 -0.31
CA ASN A 107 -5.00 -5.61 0.71
C ASN A 107 -3.76 -6.42 0.30
N CYS A 108 -3.80 -7.13 -0.84
CA CYS A 108 -2.61 -7.78 -1.39
C CYS A 108 -1.52 -6.78 -1.81
N PHE A 109 -1.87 -5.51 -2.00
CA PHE A 109 -0.92 -4.47 -2.39
C PHE A 109 -0.38 -3.66 -1.21
N GLY A 110 -1.11 -3.64 -0.10
CA GLY A 110 -0.82 -2.95 1.14
C GLY A 110 -2.10 -2.88 1.98
N GLU A 111 -2.00 -2.94 3.30
CA GLU A 111 -3.18 -2.81 4.16
C GLU A 111 -3.62 -1.36 4.37
N THR A 112 -2.75 -0.40 4.06
CA THR A 112 -3.02 1.03 4.19
C THR A 112 -3.01 1.74 2.85
N GLU A 113 -3.56 2.96 2.82
CA GLU A 113 -3.46 3.84 1.66
C GLU A 113 -2.09 4.54 1.57
N TYR A 114 -1.23 4.40 2.59
CA TYR A 114 0.01 5.15 2.73
C TYR A 114 1.22 4.26 2.44
N TYR A 115 1.86 4.51 1.31
CA TYR A 115 2.98 3.72 0.82
C TYR A 115 4.29 4.47 1.04
N VAL A 116 5.19 3.91 1.84
CA VAL A 116 6.48 4.54 2.10
C VAL A 116 7.44 4.30 0.94
N GLU A 117 7.99 5.38 0.43
CA GLU A 117 8.93 5.39 -0.70
C GLU A 117 10.37 5.70 -0.26
N ARG A 118 10.54 6.33 0.91
CA ARG A 118 11.86 6.65 1.46
C ARG A 118 11.83 6.66 2.98
N VAL A 119 12.91 6.18 3.57
CA VAL A 119 13.16 6.24 5.01
C VAL A 119 14.45 6.99 5.28
N GLN A 120 14.44 7.85 6.30
CA GLN A 120 15.63 8.46 6.89
C GLN A 120 15.67 8.09 8.37
N ILE A 121 16.76 7.46 8.80
CA ILE A 121 16.98 7.04 10.18
C ILE A 121 17.75 8.16 10.89
N GLN A 122 17.27 8.58 12.06
CA GLN A 122 17.96 9.56 12.92
C GLN A 122 18.90 8.87 13.90
#